data_AF-A0A074VQQ1-F1
#
_entry.id   AF-A0A074VQQ1-F1
#
_cell.length_a   1.000
_cell.length_b   1.000
_cell.length_c   1.000
_cell.angle_alpha   90.00
_cell.angle_beta   90.00
_cell.angle_gamma   90.00
#
_symmetry.space_group_name_H-M   'P 1'
#
loop_
_entity.id
_entity.type
_entity.pdbx_description
1 polymer ?
#
loop_
_entity_poly.entity_id
_entity_poly.type
_entity_poly.pdbx_seq_one_letter_code
_entity_poly.pdbx_strand_id
1 'polypeptide(L)'
;MISIRDTIASLDQARYDAFIAQHQDGNTMTSFNLINGTIQIRIVRSKTLDVLAEDHFADSGLAKQWIAEYNDAVKEIQKERANVTERGIYGTPEPEEIVV
;
A
#
# COMPACT_ATOMS: atom_id res chain seq x y z
N MET A 1 7.10 -4.15 -12.28
CA MET A 1 6.77 -3.76 -10.89
C MET A 1 7.42 -4.78 -10.00
N ILE A 2 8.41 -4.36 -9.21
CA ILE A 2 9.12 -5.22 -8.26
C ILE A 2 8.09 -5.72 -7.22
N SER A 3 8.13 -7.00 -6.85
CA SER A 3 7.29 -7.49 -5.75
C SER A 3 7.94 -7.24 -4.39
N ILE A 4 7.15 -7.11 -3.32
CA ILE A 4 7.70 -6.99 -1.95
C ILE A 4 8.64 -8.17 -1.64
N ARG A 5 8.29 -9.37 -2.09
CA ARG A 5 9.12 -10.57 -1.92
C ARG A 5 10.51 -10.42 -2.53
N ASP A 6 10.62 -9.77 -3.69
CA ASP A 6 11.92 -9.58 -4.38
C ASP A 6 12.83 -8.59 -3.65
N THR A 7 12.26 -7.72 -2.81
CA THR A 7 13.03 -6.83 -1.93
C THR A 7 13.68 -7.59 -0.77
N ILE A 8 13.21 -8.81 -0.45
CA ILE A 8 13.79 -9.65 0.59
C ILE A 8 15.01 -10.40 0.04
N ALA A 9 16.11 -10.37 0.79
CA ALA A 9 17.32 -11.12 0.47
C ALA A 9 17.02 -12.62 0.30
N SER A 10 17.66 -13.27 -0.68
CA SER A 10 17.39 -14.67 -1.07
C SER A 10 17.40 -15.65 0.12
N LEU A 11 18.34 -15.47 1.05
CA LEU A 11 18.46 -16.31 2.24
C LEU A 11 17.27 -16.20 3.21
N ASP A 12 16.56 -15.07 3.19
CA ASP A 12 15.40 -14.78 4.05
C ASP A 12 14.06 -15.05 3.36
N GLN A 13 14.05 -15.36 2.06
CA GLN A 13 12.79 -15.50 1.30
C GLN A 13 11.89 -16.62 1.84
N ALA A 14 12.45 -17.77 2.23
CA ALA A 14 11.65 -18.87 2.78
C ALA A 14 11.00 -18.49 4.12
N ARG A 15 11.71 -17.70 4.94
CA ARG A 15 11.20 -17.18 6.22
C ARG A 15 10.10 -16.15 5.98
N TYR A 16 10.29 -15.26 5.01
CA TYR A 16 9.27 -14.31 4.59
C TYR A 16 8.00 -15.02 4.08
N ASP A 17 8.14 -16.02 3.21
CA ASP A 17 7.00 -16.75 2.67
C ASP A 17 6.20 -17.45 3.79
N ALA A 18 6.90 -18.07 4.75
CA ALA A 18 6.27 -18.67 5.93
C ALA A 18 5.56 -17.63 6.81
N PHE A 19 6.18 -16.47 7.02
CA PHE A 19 5.60 -15.37 7.80
C PHE A 19 4.31 -14.84 7.16
N ILE A 20 4.30 -14.62 5.84
CA ILE A 20 3.09 -14.16 5.12
C ILE A 20 2.00 -15.23 5.14
N ALA A 21 2.35 -16.50 4.90
CA ALA A 21 1.37 -17.59 4.86
C ALA A 21 0.65 -17.80 6.21
N GLN A 22 1.31 -17.53 7.33
CA GLN A 22 0.70 -17.65 8.67
C GLN A 22 -0.36 -16.58 8.95
N HIS A 23 -0.28 -15.43 8.29
CA HIS A 23 -1.07 -14.26 8.64
C HIS A 23 -1.94 -13.74 7.49
N GLN A 24 -1.96 -14.42 6.34
CA GLN A 24 -2.83 -14.09 5.23
C GLN A 24 -4.27 -14.51 5.54
N ASP A 25 -5.09 -13.53 5.91
CA ASP A 25 -6.54 -13.65 5.93
C ASP A 25 -7.20 -12.47 5.19
N GLY A 26 -8.49 -12.59 4.85
CA GLY A 26 -9.22 -11.55 4.12
C GLY A 26 -9.43 -10.23 4.88
N ASN A 27 -9.03 -10.15 6.14
CA ASN A 27 -9.16 -9.00 7.03
C ASN A 27 -7.80 -8.41 7.44
N THR A 28 -6.73 -8.78 6.75
CA THR A 28 -5.37 -8.31 6.99
C THR A 28 -4.85 -7.48 5.83
N MET A 29 -3.93 -6.56 6.14
CA MET A 29 -3.13 -5.81 5.18
C MET A 29 -1.66 -5.95 5.54
N THR A 30 -0.80 -5.93 4.53
CA THR A 30 0.65 -5.94 4.72
C THR A 30 1.20 -4.53 4.57
N SER A 31 1.90 -4.05 5.59
CA SER A 31 2.66 -2.80 5.57
C SER A 31 4.15 -3.09 5.43
N PHE A 32 4.83 -2.22 4.70
CA PHE A 32 6.25 -2.32 4.37
C PHE A 32 6.99 -1.05 4.81
N ASN A 33 8.07 -1.20 5.57
CA ASN A 33 8.98 -0.11 5.92
C ASN A 33 10.44 -0.52 5.69
N LEU A 34 11.29 0.43 5.33
CA LEU A 34 12.73 0.25 5.28
C LEU A 34 13.37 1.03 6.44
N ILE A 35 13.92 0.32 7.43
CA ILE A 35 14.48 0.88 8.66
C ILE A 35 15.93 0.44 8.77
N ASN A 36 16.88 1.38 8.77
CA ASN A 36 18.32 1.11 8.93
C ASN A 36 18.87 0.02 7.97
N GLY A 37 18.36 -0.06 6.74
CA GLY A 37 18.78 -1.07 5.75
C GLY A 37 18.15 -2.46 5.95
N THR A 38 17.18 -2.57 6.85
CA THR A 38 16.39 -3.78 7.09
C THR A 38 14.94 -3.53 6.70
N ILE A 39 14.31 -4.53 6.08
CA ILE A 39 12.91 -4.46 5.68
C ILE A 39 12.06 -4.93 6.84
N GLN A 40 11.20 -4.05 7.34
CA GLN A 40 10.18 -4.38 8.31
C GLN A 40 8.86 -4.66 7.59
N ILE A 41 8.31 -5.85 7.82
CA ILE A 41 6.97 -6.23 7.35
C ILE A 41 6.04 -6.30 8.55
N ARG A 42 4.92 -5.61 8.46
CA ARG A 42 3.85 -5.65 9.46
C ARG A 42 2.59 -6.21 8.84
N ILE A 43 1.93 -7.13 9.53
CA ILE A 43 0.57 -7.53 9.22
C ILE A 43 -0.36 -6.77 10.14
N VAL A 44 -1.25 -5.98 9.55
CA VAL A 44 -2.20 -5.14 10.27
C VAL A 44 -3.63 -5.56 9.96
N ARG A 45 -4.53 -5.40 10.93
CA ARG A 45 -5.96 -5.62 10.71
C ARG A 45 -6.54 -4.49 9.86
N SER A 46 -7.16 -4.80 8.73
CA SER A 46 -7.56 -3.78 7.72
C SER A 46 -8.49 -2.68 8.24
N LYS A 47 -9.35 -3.01 9.22
CA LYS A 47 -10.35 -2.06 9.75
C LYS A 47 -9.85 -1.20 10.91
N THR A 48 -9.00 -1.77 11.76
CA THR A 48 -8.56 -1.12 13.01
C THR A 48 -7.12 -0.63 12.94
N LEU A 49 -6.35 -1.10 11.95
CA LEU A 49 -4.91 -0.87 11.79
C LEU A 49 -4.07 -1.42 12.95
N ASP A 50 -4.63 -2.33 13.75
CA ASP A 50 -3.90 -3.02 14.81
C ASP A 50 -2.81 -3.90 14.20
N VAL A 51 -1.60 -3.81 14.72
CA VAL A 51 -0.49 -4.69 14.34
C VAL A 51 -0.73 -6.07 14.95
N LEU A 52 -0.88 -7.07 14.08
CA LEU A 52 -1.08 -8.48 14.46
C LEU A 52 0.24 -9.24 14.51
N ALA A 53 1.15 -8.92 13.59
CA ALA A 53 2.49 -9.49 13.52
C ALA A 53 3.46 -8.50 12.90
N GLU A 54 4.72 -8.58 13.32
CA GLU A 54 5.83 -7.79 12.78
C GLU A 54 7.07 -8.67 12.70
N ASP A 55 7.80 -8.60 11.59
CA ASP A 55 9.11 -9.22 11.45
C ASP A 55 10.03 -8.38 10.56
N HIS A 56 11.32 -8.61 10.69
CA HIS A 56 12.39 -7.90 10.01
C HIS A 56 13.18 -8.86 9.12
N PHE A 57 13.52 -8.40 7.92
CA PHE A 57 14.19 -9.20 6.89
C PHE A 57 15.33 -8.40 6.26
N ALA A 58 16.38 -9.11 5.85
CA ALA A 58 17.48 -8.47 5.13
C ALA A 58 17.01 -7.95 3.77
N ASP A 59 17.45 -6.73 3.40
CA ASP A 59 17.20 -6.14 2.09
C ASP A 59 18.06 -6.83 1.02
N SER A 60 17.48 -7.14 -0.14
CA SER A 60 18.19 -7.62 -1.33
C SER A 60 18.97 -6.49 -2.04
N GLY A 61 18.77 -5.24 -1.61
CA GLY A 61 19.25 -4.02 -2.24
C GLY A 61 18.20 -3.36 -3.13
N LEU A 62 17.02 -3.98 -3.27
CA LEU A 62 15.93 -3.51 -4.14
C LEU A 62 14.86 -2.71 -3.38
N ALA A 63 14.87 -2.68 -2.05
CA ALA A 63 13.82 -2.01 -1.26
C ALA A 63 13.63 -0.53 -1.63
N LYS A 64 14.73 0.21 -1.83
CA LYS A 64 14.65 1.63 -2.20
C LYS A 64 14.01 1.85 -3.56
N GLN A 65 14.32 0.99 -4.53
CA GLN A 65 13.72 1.06 -5.87
C GLN A 65 12.23 0.72 -5.80
N TRP A 66 11.86 -0.30 -5.03
CA TRP A 66 10.46 -0.66 -4.82
C TRP A 66 9.65 0.49 -4.20
N ILE A 67 10.19 1.16 -3.18
CA ILE A 67 9.54 2.33 -2.55
C ILE A 67 9.35 3.47 -3.56
N ALA A 68 10.33 3.70 -4.44
CA ALA A 68 10.22 4.71 -5.48
C ALA A 68 9.10 4.36 -6.49
N GLU A 69 9.09 3.14 -7.01
CA GLU A 69 8.04 2.65 -7.92
C GLU A 69 6.64 2.73 -7.28
N TYR A 70 6.52 2.36 -6.00
CA TYR A 70 5.26 2.45 -5.26
C TYR A 70 4.78 3.90 -5.10
N ASN A 71 5.67 4.81 -4.71
CA ASN A 71 5.32 6.22 -4.55
C ASN A 71 4.90 6.87 -5.87
N ASP A 72 5.55 6.52 -6.97
CA ASP A 72 5.19 7.03 -8.28
C ASP A 72 3.83 6.48 -8.74
N ALA A 73 3.55 5.20 -8.52
CA ALA A 73 2.22 4.63 -8.77
C ALA A 73 1.12 5.31 -7.94
N VAL A 74 1.38 5.60 -6.65
CA VAL A 74 0.45 6.32 -5.79
C VAL A 74 0.20 7.75 -6.29
N LYS A 75 1.24 8.45 -6.74
CA LYS A 75 1.11 9.80 -7.32
C LYS A 75 0.26 9.78 -8.58
N GLU A 76 0.45 8.80 -9.48
CA GLU A 76 -0.37 8.70 -10.69
C GLU A 76 -1.85 8.47 -10.36
N ILE A 77 -2.16 7.59 -9.39
CA ILE A 77 -3.54 7.40 -8.91
C ILE A 77 -4.10 8.70 -8.31
N GLN A 78 -3.30 9.46 -7.57
CA GLN A 78 -3.74 10.75 -7.01
C GLN A 78 -3.99 11.79 -8.11
N LYS A 79 -3.16 11.85 -9.16
CA LYS A 79 -3.38 12.72 -10.33
C LYS A 79 -4.65 12.34 -11.07
N GLU A 80 -4.89 11.05 -11.29
CA GLU A 80 -6.14 10.58 -11.92
C GLU A 80 -7.36 10.98 -11.09
N ARG A 81 -7.32 10.81 -9.75
CA ARG A 81 -8.40 11.27 -8.86
C ARG A 81 -8.60 12.78 -8.93
N ALA A 82 -7.51 13.57 -8.90
CA ALA A 82 -7.60 15.02 -9.03
C ALA A 82 -8.23 15.43 -10.37
N ASN A 83 -7.83 14.79 -11.48
CA ASN A 83 -8.38 15.00 -12.82
C ASN A 83 -9.87 14.63 -12.92
N VAL A 84 -10.34 13.61 -12.17
CA VAL A 84 -11.77 13.27 -12.10
C VAL A 84 -12.56 14.33 -11.33
N THR A 85 -12.01 14.89 -10.25
CA THR A 85 -12.64 16.02 -9.55
C THR A 85 -12.74 17.27 -10.41
N GLU A 86 -11.72 17.59 -11.22
CA GLU A 86 -11.74 18.75 -12.11
C GLU A 86 -12.66 18.58 -13.34
N ARG A 87 -12.93 17.35 -13.78
CA ARG A 87 -13.86 17.06 -14.89
C ARG A 87 -15.30 16.73 -14.45
N GLY A 88 -15.58 16.75 -13.14
CA GLY A 88 -16.76 16.09 -12.56
C GLY A 88 -17.67 16.94 -11.67
N ILE A 89 -17.58 18.27 -11.69
CA ILE A 89 -18.60 19.16 -11.10
C ILE A 89 -19.16 20.07 -12.20
N TYR A 90 -19.83 19.47 -13.19
CA TYR A 90 -20.90 20.19 -13.88
C TYR A 90 -22.10 20.16 -12.95
N GLY A 91 -22.52 21.35 -12.51
CA GLY A 91 -23.49 21.54 -11.45
C GLY A 91 -24.77 20.73 -11.66
N THR A 92 -25.26 20.13 -10.57
CA THR A 92 -26.69 19.86 -10.45
C THR A 92 -27.38 21.23 -10.56
N PRO A 93 -28.19 21.52 -11.58
CA PRO A 93 -29.01 22.72 -11.56
C PRO A 93 -29.91 22.63 -10.33
N GLU A 94 -29.89 23.66 -9.48
CA GLU A 94 -30.85 23.79 -8.39
C GLU A 94 -32.27 23.74 -8.99
N PRO A 95 -33.21 22.96 -8.42
CA PRO A 95 -34.58 22.97 -8.89
C PRO A 95 -35.17 24.38 -8.68
N GLU A 96 -35.70 24.96 -9.75
CA GLU A 96 -36.34 26.28 -9.73
C GLU A 96 -37.42 26.32 -8.63
N GLU A 97 -37.33 27.31 -7.74
CA GLU A 97 -38.36 27.60 -6.74
C GLU A 97 -39.72 27.80 -7.44
N ILE A 98 -40.64 26.87 -7.22
CA ILE A 98 -42.05 27.09 -7.55
C ILE A 98 -42.61 28.01 -6.46
N VAL A 99 -42.65 29.31 -6.75
CA VAL A 99 -43.40 30.29 -5.97
C VAL A 99 -44.89 30.02 -6.19
N VAL A 100 -45.61 29.64 -5.13
CA VAL A 100 -47.08 29.59 -5.08
C VAL A 100 -47.58 30.58 -4.04
#